data_AF-A0A920Q8A7-F1
#
_entry.id   AF-A0A920Q8A7-F1
#
_cell.length_a   1.000
_cell.length_b   1.000
_cell.length_c   1.000
_cell.angle_alpha   90.00
_cell.angle_beta   90.00
_cell.angle_gamma   90.00
#
_symmetry.space_group_name_H-M   'P 1'
#
loop_
_entity.id
_entity.type
_entity.pdbx_description
1 polymer ?
#
loop_
_entity_poly.entity_id
_entity_poly.type
_entity_poly.pdbx_seq_one_letter_code
_entity_poly.pdbx_strand_id
1 'polypeptide(L)' 'MVRGVGLNPSRTGIIDVLQDMGAGDALQLLNQRNEGGEPVADILVTSAELHGTEIGGENDTPDA' A
#
# COMPACT_ATOMS: atom_id res chain seq x y z
N MET A 1 -10.67 5.36 8.96
CA MET A 1 -10.40 3.91 8.98
C MET A 1 -11.28 3.23 7.95
N VAL A 2 -10.71 2.35 7.15
CA VAL A 2 -11.40 1.45 6.23
C VAL A 2 -11.11 0.02 6.70
N ARG A 3 -12.13 -0.84 6.79
CA ARG A 3 -11.99 -2.18 7.37
C ARG A 3 -12.05 -3.26 6.30
N GLY A 4 -11.38 -4.38 6.55
CA GLY A 4 -11.46 -5.56 5.68
C GLY A 4 -10.95 -5.33 4.25
N VAL A 5 -9.90 -4.53 4.09
CA VAL A 5 -9.31 -4.23 2.78
C VAL A 5 -8.39 -5.37 2.36
N GLY A 6 -8.62 -5.92 1.17
CA GLY A 6 -7.75 -6.93 0.58
C GLY A 6 -6.37 -6.36 0.23
N LEU A 7 -5.32 -7.09 0.60
CA LEU A 7 -3.92 -6.73 0.41
C LEU A 7 -3.22 -7.61 -0.62
N ASN A 8 -3.93 -8.05 -1.66
CA ASN A 8 -3.32 -8.81 -2.73
C ASN A 8 -2.25 -7.93 -3.43
N PRO A 9 -0.97 -8.35 -3.50
CA PRO A 9 0.13 -7.53 -4.02
C PRO A 9 -0.13 -6.96 -5.42
N SER A 10 -0.84 -7.70 -6.29
CA SER A 10 -1.21 -7.24 -7.64
C SER A 10 -2.25 -6.09 -7.65
N ARG A 11 -2.83 -5.74 -6.50
CA ARG A 11 -3.89 -4.74 -6.33
C ARG A 11 -3.53 -3.64 -5.33
N THR A 12 -2.37 -3.73 -4.69
CA THR A 12 -1.97 -2.81 -3.60
C THR A 12 -1.04 -1.69 -4.04
N GLY A 13 -0.75 -1.52 -5.33
CA GLY A 13 0.21 -0.50 -5.80
C GLY A 13 -0.09 0.93 -5.33
N ILE A 14 -1.35 1.27 -5.04
CA ILE A 14 -1.69 2.58 -4.46
C ILE A 14 -1.13 2.78 -3.04
N ILE A 15 -1.00 1.71 -2.26
CA ILE A 15 -0.40 1.76 -0.92
C ILE A 15 1.09 2.09 -1.04
N ASP A 16 1.78 1.46 -1.99
CA ASP A 16 3.19 1.68 -2.26
C ASP A 16 3.42 3.12 -2.73
N VAL A 17 2.63 3.60 -3.69
CA VAL A 17 2.68 5.00 -4.15
C VAL A 17 2.46 5.99 -3.01
N LEU A 18 1.48 5.76 -2.14
CA LEU A 18 1.24 6.65 -1.00
C LEU A 18 2.39 6.64 0.00
N GLN A 19 3.04 5.49 0.22
CA GLN A 19 4.26 5.43 1.04
C GLN A 19 5.42 6.20 0.39
N ASP A 20 5.62 6.03 -0.92
CA ASP A 20 6.63 6.76 -1.69
C ASP A 20 6.36 8.26 -1.72
N MET A 21 5.10 8.69 -1.66
CA MET A 21 4.72 10.10 -1.52
C MET A 21 4.92 10.66 -0.10
N GLY A 22 5.39 9.84 0.85
CA GLY A 22 5.69 10.26 2.21
C GLY A 22 4.53 10.11 3.20
N ALA A 23 3.53 9.26 2.94
CA ALA A 23 2.43 9.04 3.88
C ALA A 23 2.91 8.52 5.25
N GLY A 24 3.99 7.73 5.30
CA GLY A 24 4.62 7.27 6.55
C GLY A 24 3.63 6.69 7.56
N ASP A 25 3.70 7.15 8.81
CA ASP A 25 2.82 6.72 9.90
C ASP A 25 1.35 7.15 9.73
N ALA A 26 1.05 8.01 8.76
CA ALA A 26 -0.33 8.41 8.46
C ALA A 26 -1.10 7.34 7.67
N LEU A 27 -0.45 6.29 7.15
CA LEU A 27 -1.08 5.12 6.55
C LEU A 27 -0.61 3.86 7.28
N GLN A 28 -1.52 3.22 8.03
CA GLN A 28 -1.19 2.04 8.83
C GLN A 28 -2.09 0.86 8.48
N LEU A 29 -1.47 -0.33 8.39
CA LEU A 29 -2.16 -1.61 8.23
C LEU A 29 -2.33 -2.25 9.61
N LEU A 30 -3.58 -2.30 10.07
CA LEU A 30 -3.96 -2.86 11.37
C LEU A 30 -4.70 -4.19 11.17
N ASN A 31 -4.71 -5.05 12.20
CA ASN A 31 -5.48 -6.31 12.21
C ASN A 31 -5.27 -7.18 10.95
N GLN A 32 -4.02 -7.30 10.49
CA GLN A 32 -3.67 -8.12 9.33
C GLN A 32 -4.02 -9.59 9.60
N ARG A 33 -4.67 -10.24 8.63
CA ARG A 33 -5.18 -11.60 8.73
C ARG A 33 -5.40 -12.20 7.34
N ASN A 34 -5.69 -13.49 7.29
CA ASN A 34 -6.13 -14.17 6.08
C ASN A 34 -7.65 -14.43 6.15
N GLU A 35 -8.39 -14.01 5.12
CA GLU A 35 -9.83 -14.29 4.96
C GLU A 35 -10.07 -14.86 3.56
N GLY A 36 -10.73 -16.02 3.46
CA GLY A 36 -11.01 -16.65 2.17
C GLY A 36 -9.76 -17.01 1.34
N GLY A 37 -8.59 -17.11 1.99
CA GLY A 37 -7.31 -17.36 1.32
C GLY A 37 -6.61 -16.09 0.79
N GLU A 38 -7.17 -14.90 1.01
CA GLU A 38 -6.52 -13.63 0.68
C GLU A 38 -6.03 -12.89 1.93
N PRO A 39 -4.89 -12.16 1.85
CA PRO A 39 -4.45 -11.28 2.93
C PRO A 39 -5.39 -10.07 3.01
N VAL A 40 -5.78 -9.70 4.23
CA VAL A 40 -6.74 -8.62 4.52
C VAL A 40 -6.26 -7.83 5.74
N ALA A 41 -6.50 -6.51 5.75
CA ALA A 41 -6.23 -5.64 6.90
C ALA A 41 -7.26 -4.52 7.04
N ASP A 42 -7.28 -3.86 8.20
CA ASP A 42 -7.94 -2.56 8.36
C ASP A 42 -6.91 -1.46 8.09
N ILE A 43 -7.24 -0.50 7.22
CA ILE A 43 -6.37 0.62 6.89
C ILE A 43 -6.79 1.84 7.72
N LEU A 44 -5.89 2.30 8.58
CA LEU A 44 -6.01 3.59 9.26
C LEU A 44 -5.29 4.65 8.44
N VAL A 45 -6.00 5.73 8.09
CA VAL A 45 -5.43 6.85 7.34
C VAL A 45 -5.73 8.16 8.08
N THR A 46 -4.73 9.01 8.20
CA THR A 46 -4.84 10.40 8.67
C THR A 46 -4.28 11.37 7.63
N SER A 47 -4.49 12.68 7.82
CA SER A 47 -3.88 13.69 6.95
C SER A 47 -2.35 13.66 7.06
N ALA A 48 -1.67 13.78 5.92
CA ALA A 48 -0.23 13.97 5.82
C ALA A 48 0.08 14.98 4.70
N GLU A 49 1.20 15.68 4.82
CA GLU A 49 1.78 16.39 3.69
C GLU A 49 2.48 15.37 2.79
N LEU A 50 2.06 15.33 1.53
CA LEU A 50 2.61 14.43 0.53
C LEU A 50 3.51 15.19 -0.43
N HIS A 51 4.51 14.51 -0.99
CA HIS A 51 5.30 15.01 -2.10
C HIS A 51 5.02 14.24 -3.38
N GLY A 52 5.36 14.84 -4.53
CA GLY A 52 5.30 14.13 -5.81
C GLY A 52 6.25 12.94 -5.82
N THR A 53 5.85 11.86 -6.51
CA THR A 53 6.68 10.69 -6.78
C THR A 53 6.50 10.25 -8.24
N GLU A 54 7.47 9.53 -8.78
CA GLU A 54 7.38 8.90 -10.11
C GLU A 54 6.75 7.51 -9.99
N ILE A 55 5.82 7.18 -10.89
CA ILE A 55 5.18 5.87 -10.94
C ILE A 55 5.65 5.19 -12.23
N GLY A 56 6.43 4.11 -12.08
CA GLY A 56 7.01 3.34 -13.17
C GLY A 56 6.50 1.90 -13.22
N GLY A 57 6.98 1.14 -14.22
CA GLY A 57 6.80 -0.31 -14.26
C GLY A 57 7.65 -1.02 -13.19
N GLU A 58 7.44 -2.32 -13.03
CA GLU A 58 8.27 -3.14 -12.13
C GLU A 58 9.75 -3.03 -12.53
N ASN A 59 10.65 -2.92 -11.55
CA ASN A 59 12.09 -3.00 -11.78
C ASN A 59 12.44 -4.44 -12.23
N ASP A 60 12.12 -4.77 -13.48
CA ASP A 60 12.82 -5.81 -14.19
C ASP A 60 14.27 -5.36 -14.21
N THR A 61 15.09 -6.07 -13.44
CA THR A 61 16.54 -6.10 -13.59
C THR A 61 16.85 -6.02 -15.10
N PRO A 62 17.69 -5.08 -15.58
CA PRO A 62 17.97 -5.01 -16.99
C PRO A 62 18.47 -6.38 -17.45
N ASP A 63 17.79 -6.97 -18.43
CA ASP A 63 18.30 -8.14 -19.17
C ASP A 63 19.76 -7.83 -19.50
N ALA A 64 20.65 -8.69 -18.99
CA ALA A 64 22.08 -8.60 -19.21
C ALA A 64 22.44 -8.73 -20.70
#